data_AF-A0A1Y3MYI1-F1
#
_entry.id   AF-A0A1Y3MYI1-F1
#
_cell.length_a   1.000
_cell.length_b   1.000
_cell.length_c   1.000
_cell.angle_alpha   90.00
_cell.angle_beta   90.00
_cell.angle_gamma   90.00
#
_symmetry.space_group_name_H-M   'P 1'
#
loop_
_entity.id
_entity.type
_entity.pdbx_description
1 polymer ?
#
loop_
_entity_poly.entity_id
_entity_poly.type
_entity_poly.pdbx_seq_one_letter_code
_entity_poly.pdbx_strand_id
1 'polypeptide(L)'
;LAVKGALYVRLKVGSNKHINIFSTHLQASYEEYPPPESKAVKVRMKQALLLHKFIYKHMKNHKNEPCFVMGDFNVDGIRPPEEIENKGWYSDKAKLTDKNLDVYAHSNEYIALINILKGDLEAVPEEYKPKNVPETPLLGTNDIKPRFNVRDLIYNFQTPNLHPVTTSNFRGTDKPFEQKCLDYIFELTPYAEVCYNYVNREDDCSTPVNNDMQPDTTAVEDTDPLLNSDKQYKVCNAKVEPYEVDNPNFKYLSDHLSVTTTIE
;
A
#
# COMPACT_ATOMS: atom_id res chain seq x y z
N LEU A 1 -21.50 13.90 9.03
CA LEU A 1 -20.27 13.14 8.71
C LEU A 1 -20.41 12.60 7.29
N ALA A 2 -19.37 12.71 6.47
CA ALA A 2 -19.31 12.02 5.19
C ALA A 2 -19.14 10.50 5.42
N VAL A 3 -19.74 9.67 4.56
CA VAL A 3 -19.58 8.22 4.59
C VAL A 3 -18.25 7.89 3.94
N LYS A 4 -17.16 7.81 4.73
CA LYS A 4 -15.85 7.36 4.25
C LYS A 4 -15.87 5.85 3.97
N GLY A 5 -15.15 5.41 2.95
CA GLY A 5 -15.09 4.02 2.52
C GLY A 5 -14.07 3.83 1.39
N ALA A 6 -14.17 2.69 0.70
CA ALA A 6 -13.35 2.38 -0.45
C ALA A 6 -14.22 1.99 -1.66
N LEU A 7 -13.77 2.37 -2.84
CA LEU A 7 -14.32 1.96 -4.13
C LEU A 7 -13.42 0.89 -4.74
N TYR A 8 -14.01 -0.07 -5.42
CA TYR A 8 -13.30 -1.13 -6.14
C TYR A 8 -13.78 -1.19 -7.58
N VAL A 9 -12.82 -1.28 -8.50
CA VAL A 9 -13.06 -1.52 -9.92
C VAL A 9 -12.14 -2.64 -10.39
N ARG A 10 -12.70 -3.58 -11.15
CA ARG A 10 -11.94 -4.57 -11.93
C ARG A 10 -12.06 -4.20 -13.40
N LEU A 11 -10.99 -3.67 -13.97
CA LEU A 11 -10.94 -3.21 -15.35
C LEU A 11 -10.46 -4.34 -16.25
N LYS A 12 -11.22 -4.68 -17.28
CA LYS A 12 -10.75 -5.58 -18.34
C LYS A 12 -9.81 -4.83 -19.26
N VAL A 13 -8.61 -5.35 -19.47
CA VAL A 13 -7.60 -4.79 -20.36
C VAL A 13 -7.23 -5.84 -21.41
N GLY A 14 -7.52 -5.56 -22.68
CA GLY A 14 -7.36 -6.55 -23.76
C GLY A 14 -8.36 -7.70 -23.68
N SER A 15 -7.99 -8.88 -24.21
CA SER A 15 -8.91 -10.00 -24.39
C SER A 15 -9.22 -10.74 -23.07
N ASN A 16 -8.19 -11.01 -22.25
CA ASN A 16 -8.29 -11.87 -21.06
C ASN A 16 -7.54 -11.36 -19.82
N LYS A 17 -7.04 -10.12 -19.82
CA LYS A 17 -6.35 -9.55 -18.64
C LYS A 17 -7.29 -8.61 -17.89
N HIS A 18 -7.09 -8.50 -16.58
CA HIS A 18 -7.81 -7.57 -15.73
C HIS A 18 -6.84 -6.86 -14.78
N ILE A 19 -7.17 -5.63 -14.39
CA ILE A 19 -6.49 -4.85 -13.37
C ILE A 19 -7.49 -4.54 -12.26
N ASN A 20 -7.08 -4.73 -11.01
CA ASN A 20 -7.87 -4.46 -9.82
C ASN A 20 -7.40 -3.14 -9.20
N ILE A 21 -8.32 -2.19 -9.06
CA ILE A 21 -8.05 -0.86 -8.51
C ILE A 21 -8.97 -0.61 -7.33
N PHE A 22 -8.38 -0.28 -6.19
CA PHE A 22 -9.06 0.16 -4.99
C PHE A 22 -8.74 1.63 -4.76
N SER A 23 -9.75 2.45 -4.55
CA SER A 23 -9.56 3.86 -4.19
C SER A 23 -10.18 4.13 -2.81
N THR A 24 -9.46 4.84 -1.95
CA THR A 24 -9.92 5.15 -0.59
C THR A 24 -9.64 6.61 -0.22
N HIS A 25 -10.35 7.07 0.80
CA HIS A 25 -10.02 8.32 1.49
C HIS A 25 -10.26 8.14 3.00
N LEU A 26 -9.18 7.86 3.75
CA LEU A 26 -9.26 7.52 5.17
C LEU A 26 -9.52 8.76 6.05
N GLN A 27 -9.78 8.56 7.34
CA GLN A 27 -10.11 9.63 8.28
C GLN A 27 -9.00 10.69 8.37
N ALA A 28 -9.35 11.97 8.15
CA ALA A 28 -8.43 13.08 8.32
C ALA A 28 -8.14 13.39 9.80
N SER A 29 -6.97 13.97 10.06
CA SER A 29 -6.65 14.64 11.31
C SER A 29 -6.70 16.15 11.12
N TYR A 30 -7.11 16.87 12.17
CA TYR A 30 -7.07 18.34 12.21
C TYR A 30 -5.96 18.85 13.13
N GLU A 31 -5.03 17.95 13.48
CA GLU A 31 -3.81 18.20 14.23
C GLU A 31 -2.64 17.99 13.26
N GLU A 32 -1.56 18.75 13.45
CA GLU A 32 -0.39 18.73 12.56
C GLU A 32 0.28 17.36 12.59
N TYR A 33 0.59 16.86 13.79
CA TYR A 33 1.17 15.54 14.08
C TYR A 33 0.30 14.82 15.13
N PRO A 34 -0.77 14.13 14.72
CA PRO A 34 -1.71 13.51 15.65
C PRO A 34 -1.03 12.33 16.37
N PRO A 35 -1.05 12.25 17.71
CA PRO A 35 -0.44 11.14 18.43
C PRO A 35 -1.21 9.81 18.19
N PRO A 36 -0.59 8.64 18.45
CA PRO A 36 -1.22 7.32 18.27
C PRO A 36 -2.54 7.13 19.02
N GLU A 37 -2.72 7.85 20.14
CA GLU A 37 -3.93 7.80 20.95
C GLU A 37 -5.06 8.70 20.46
N SER A 38 -4.79 9.54 19.46
CA SER A 38 -5.80 10.42 18.89
C SER A 38 -6.94 9.61 18.26
N LYS A 39 -8.15 10.14 18.36
CA LYS A 39 -9.36 9.50 17.79
C LYS A 39 -9.21 9.29 16.28
N ALA A 40 -8.60 10.24 15.57
CA ALA A 40 -8.43 10.18 14.13
C ALA A 40 -7.51 9.01 13.72
N VAL A 41 -6.35 8.86 14.38
CA VAL A 41 -5.40 7.75 14.11
C VAL A 41 -6.08 6.40 14.38
N LYS A 42 -6.76 6.22 15.52
CA LYS A 42 -7.45 4.95 15.81
C LYS A 42 -8.52 4.60 14.76
N VAL A 43 -9.25 5.61 14.26
CA VAL A 43 -10.24 5.41 13.20
C VAL A 43 -9.56 5.03 11.88
N ARG A 44 -8.46 5.70 11.50
CA ARG A 44 -7.68 5.34 10.30
C ARG A 44 -7.16 3.92 10.35
N MET A 45 -6.54 3.51 11.46
CA MET A 45 -6.02 2.14 11.60
C MET A 45 -7.14 1.09 11.47
N LYS A 46 -8.31 1.36 12.04
CA LYS A 46 -9.50 0.52 11.83
C LYS A 46 -9.96 0.49 10.37
N GLN A 47 -9.99 1.63 9.69
CA GLN A 47 -10.35 1.71 8.27
C GLN A 47 -9.34 1.00 7.38
N ALA A 48 -8.04 1.10 7.66
CA ALA A 48 -6.98 0.38 6.96
C ALA A 48 -7.16 -1.14 7.09
N LEU A 49 -7.55 -1.63 8.27
CA LEU A 49 -7.83 -3.06 8.45
C LEU A 49 -9.08 -3.52 7.69
N LEU A 50 -10.14 -2.69 7.67
CA LEU A 50 -11.33 -2.96 6.86
C LEU A 50 -11.00 -2.97 5.35
N LEU A 51 -10.12 -2.06 4.92
CA LEU A 51 -9.61 -1.98 3.55
C LEU A 51 -8.82 -3.23 3.18
N HIS A 52 -7.90 -3.69 4.02
CA HIS A 52 -7.18 -4.96 3.83
C HIS A 52 -8.16 -6.13 3.60
N LYS A 53 -9.16 -6.27 4.48
CA LYS A 53 -10.17 -7.34 4.36
C LYS A 53 -10.98 -7.24 3.08
N PHE A 54 -11.35 -6.02 2.69
CA PHE A 54 -12.07 -5.74 1.46
C PHE A 54 -11.25 -6.13 0.23
N ILE A 55 -9.97 -5.74 0.19
CA ILE A 55 -9.04 -6.12 -0.87
C ILE A 55 -8.91 -7.65 -0.93
N TYR A 56 -8.63 -8.31 0.20
CA TYR A 56 -8.49 -9.76 0.24
C TYR A 56 -9.73 -10.50 -0.27
N LYS A 57 -10.92 -10.06 0.12
CA LYS A 57 -12.17 -10.66 -0.33
C LYS A 57 -12.29 -10.68 -1.86
N HIS A 58 -11.87 -9.61 -2.51
CA HIS A 58 -11.92 -9.48 -3.96
C HIS A 58 -10.74 -10.16 -4.65
N MET A 59 -9.54 -10.09 -4.08
CA MET A 59 -8.32 -10.63 -4.70
C MET A 59 -8.09 -12.13 -4.47
N LYS A 60 -8.74 -12.77 -3.49
CA LYS A 60 -8.49 -14.19 -3.15
C LYS A 60 -8.63 -15.18 -4.31
N ASN A 61 -9.46 -14.85 -5.32
CA ASN A 61 -9.70 -15.66 -6.51
C ASN A 61 -9.01 -15.08 -7.78
N HIS A 62 -8.25 -13.99 -7.64
CA HIS A 62 -7.63 -13.23 -8.72
C HIS A 62 -6.13 -13.02 -8.46
N LYS A 63 -5.46 -14.05 -7.96
CA LYS A 63 -4.07 -13.98 -7.45
C LYS A 63 -3.05 -13.53 -8.51
N ASN A 64 -3.32 -13.79 -9.79
CA ASN A 64 -2.42 -13.47 -10.90
C ASN A 64 -2.82 -12.17 -11.61
N GLU A 65 -3.68 -11.35 -11.02
CA GLU A 65 -4.10 -10.06 -11.58
C GLU A 65 -3.47 -8.90 -10.80
N PRO A 66 -2.96 -7.86 -11.49
CA PRO A 66 -2.48 -6.64 -10.84
C PRO A 66 -3.50 -6.06 -9.86
N CYS A 67 -3.01 -5.66 -8.68
CA CYS A 67 -3.82 -5.01 -7.66
C CYS A 67 -3.14 -3.73 -7.18
N PHE A 68 -3.86 -2.61 -7.34
CA PHE A 68 -3.43 -1.30 -6.88
C PHE A 68 -4.42 -0.75 -5.85
N VAL A 69 -3.92 -0.13 -4.80
CA VAL A 69 -4.73 0.66 -3.87
C VAL A 69 -4.18 2.08 -3.79
N MET A 70 -5.05 3.07 -3.93
CA MET A 70 -4.66 4.46 -4.09
C MET A 70 -5.61 5.45 -3.41
N GLY A 71 -5.15 6.67 -3.22
CA GLY A 71 -5.94 7.82 -2.74
C GLY A 71 -5.31 8.51 -1.55
N ASP A 72 -6.12 9.30 -0.84
CA ASP A 72 -5.69 10.08 0.32
C ASP A 72 -5.85 9.23 1.60
N PHE A 73 -4.74 8.69 2.09
CA PHE A 73 -4.74 7.89 3.31
C PHE A 73 -4.74 8.74 4.58
N ASN A 74 -4.57 10.06 4.48
CA ASN A 74 -4.44 10.97 5.61
C ASN A 74 -3.39 10.52 6.66
N VAL A 75 -2.39 9.79 6.20
CA VAL A 75 -1.24 9.33 6.98
C VAL A 75 -0.03 10.00 6.36
N ASP A 76 0.74 10.74 7.14
CA ASP A 76 1.94 11.40 6.62
C ASP A 76 3.06 10.37 6.41
N GLY A 77 3.59 10.32 5.19
CA GLY A 77 4.64 9.38 4.81
C GLY A 77 6.00 9.82 5.32
N ILE A 78 6.14 11.11 5.59
CA ILE A 78 7.39 11.72 6.06
C ILE A 78 7.49 11.60 7.56
N ARG A 79 8.66 11.17 8.03
CA ARG A 79 8.95 11.09 9.46
C ARG A 79 8.98 12.50 10.09
N PRO A 80 8.13 12.79 11.10
CA PRO A 80 8.14 14.08 11.76
C PRO A 80 9.42 14.28 12.59
N PRO A 81 9.86 15.53 12.84
CA PRO A 81 11.10 15.83 13.54
C PRO A 81 11.26 15.13 14.91
N GLU A 82 10.17 15.07 15.68
CA GLU A 82 10.11 14.39 16.99
C GLU A 82 10.38 12.88 16.92
N GLU A 83 10.07 12.25 15.79
CA GLU A 83 10.39 10.85 15.54
C GLU A 83 11.83 10.67 15.01
N ILE A 84 12.39 11.66 14.32
CA ILE A 84 13.80 11.65 13.87
C ILE A 84 14.75 11.69 15.07
N GLU A 85 14.40 12.41 16.13
CA GLU A 85 15.18 12.42 17.37
C GLU A 85 15.11 11.06 18.10
N ASN A 86 13.99 10.34 17.97
CA ASN A 86 13.75 9.01 18.55
C ASN A 86 14.02 7.87 17.55
N LYS A 87 15.23 7.83 16.98
CA LYS A 87 15.64 6.96 15.85
C LYS A 87 15.32 5.46 15.97
N GLY A 88 15.03 4.92 17.15
CA GLY A 88 14.75 3.50 17.39
C GLY A 88 13.32 3.13 17.79
N TRP A 89 12.43 4.10 18.07
CA TRP A 89 11.18 3.80 18.80
C TRP A 89 10.27 2.76 18.11
N TYR A 90 10.15 2.81 16.78
CA TYR A 90 9.36 1.80 16.05
C TYR A 90 10.09 0.46 15.94
N SER A 91 11.39 0.49 15.62
CA SER A 91 12.20 -0.74 15.49
C SER A 91 12.36 -1.48 16.81
N ASP A 92 12.29 -0.77 17.95
CA ASP A 92 12.40 -1.36 19.28
C ASP A 92 11.09 -2.02 19.75
N LYS A 93 9.94 -1.56 19.22
CA LYS A 93 8.61 -2.01 19.62
C LYS A 93 7.93 -2.95 18.63
N ALA A 94 8.30 -2.89 17.36
CA ALA A 94 7.74 -3.74 16.32
C ALA A 94 8.72 -4.87 15.96
N LYS A 95 8.20 -6.09 15.84
CA LYS A 95 8.93 -7.20 15.23
C LYS A 95 8.92 -7.02 13.71
N LEU A 96 9.77 -6.12 13.23
CA LEU A 96 9.90 -5.87 11.80
C LEU A 96 10.64 -7.03 11.13
N THR A 97 9.93 -7.74 10.27
CA THR A 97 10.50 -8.80 9.43
C THR A 97 10.87 -8.30 8.03
N ASP A 98 10.27 -7.18 7.61
CA ASP A 98 10.49 -6.60 6.29
C ASP A 98 11.74 -5.70 6.27
N LYS A 99 12.80 -6.20 5.62
CA LYS A 99 14.06 -5.48 5.43
C LYS A 99 13.98 -4.37 4.38
N ASN A 100 12.91 -4.33 3.58
CA ASN A 100 12.74 -3.36 2.49
C ASN A 100 11.98 -2.10 2.90
N LEU A 101 11.44 -2.08 4.12
CA LEU A 101 10.74 -0.91 4.64
C LEU A 101 11.77 0.06 5.24
N ASP A 102 11.88 1.25 4.65
CA ASP A 102 12.81 2.27 5.11
C ASP A 102 12.25 2.95 6.37
N VAL A 103 12.48 2.32 7.51
CA VAL A 103 11.99 2.79 8.80
C VAL A 103 12.57 4.14 9.20
N TYR A 104 13.66 4.59 8.57
CA TYR A 104 14.28 5.89 8.86
C TYR A 104 13.65 7.01 8.05
N ALA A 105 13.12 6.71 6.86
CA ALA A 105 12.45 7.67 6.01
C ALA A 105 10.97 7.90 6.37
N HIS A 106 10.33 6.90 6.99
CA HIS A 106 8.88 6.87 7.17
C HIS A 106 8.42 7.23 8.59
N SER A 107 7.23 7.84 8.69
CA SER A 107 6.57 8.02 9.98
C SER A 107 6.12 6.68 10.58
N ASN A 108 5.97 6.64 11.90
CA ASN A 108 5.46 5.47 12.60
C ASN A 108 4.05 5.08 12.12
N GLU A 109 3.18 6.05 11.88
CA GLU A 109 1.81 5.79 11.40
C GLU A 109 1.83 5.18 10.00
N TYR A 110 2.72 5.63 9.12
CA TYR A 110 2.90 5.04 7.78
C TYR A 110 3.35 3.59 7.86
N ILE A 111 4.35 3.29 8.70
CA ILE A 111 4.84 1.92 8.87
C ILE A 111 3.71 1.00 9.39
N ALA A 112 2.91 1.49 10.33
CA ALA A 112 1.73 0.76 10.84
C ALA A 112 0.68 0.53 9.74
N LEU A 113 0.38 1.54 8.93
CA LEU A 113 -0.52 1.43 7.77
C LEU A 113 -0.06 0.33 6.80
N ILE A 114 1.22 0.33 6.42
CA ILE A 114 1.78 -0.69 5.51
C ILE A 114 1.65 -2.10 6.09
N ASN A 115 1.99 -2.30 7.37
CA ASN A 115 1.88 -3.61 8.00
C ASN A 115 0.43 -4.08 8.14
N ILE A 116 -0.52 -3.17 8.41
CA ILE A 116 -1.95 -3.47 8.38
C ILE A 116 -2.40 -3.90 6.97
N LEU A 117 -1.96 -3.19 5.91
CA LEU A 117 -2.30 -3.54 4.53
C LEU A 117 -1.71 -4.88 4.10
N LYS A 118 -0.52 -5.24 4.57
CA LYS A 118 0.07 -6.58 4.39
C LYS A 118 -0.73 -7.67 5.09
N GLY A 119 -1.41 -7.33 6.18
CA GLY A 119 -2.04 -8.27 7.10
C GLY A 119 -1.08 -8.78 8.19
N ASP A 120 0.04 -8.10 8.40
CA ASP A 120 1.01 -8.41 9.46
C ASP A 120 0.71 -7.56 10.71
N LEU A 121 -0.31 -7.97 11.47
CA LEU A 121 -0.70 -7.25 12.69
C LEU A 121 0.29 -7.42 13.85
N GLU A 122 1.18 -8.41 13.78
CA GLU A 122 2.22 -8.61 14.79
C GLU A 122 3.35 -7.58 14.66
N ALA A 123 3.63 -7.12 13.44
CA ALA A 123 4.56 -6.04 13.14
C ALA A 123 3.99 -4.62 13.34
N VAL A 124 2.76 -4.49 13.84
CA VAL A 124 2.13 -3.22 14.19
C VAL A 124 2.30 -2.97 15.69
N PRO A 125 2.88 -1.83 16.14
CA PRO A 125 2.96 -1.48 17.55
C PRO A 125 1.57 -1.41 18.21
N GLU A 126 1.49 -1.76 19.49
CA GLU A 126 0.22 -1.88 20.22
C GLU A 126 -0.62 -0.59 20.22
N GLU A 127 0.04 0.55 20.22
CA GLU A 127 -0.56 1.88 20.12
C GLU A 127 -1.19 2.16 18.75
N TYR A 128 -0.74 1.53 17.67
CA TYR A 128 -1.36 1.64 16.34
C TYR A 128 -2.29 0.46 16.02
N LYS A 129 -2.28 -0.62 16.80
CA LYS A 129 -3.11 -1.79 16.52
C LYS A 129 -4.61 -1.43 16.53
N PRO A 130 -5.36 -1.81 15.47
CA PRO A 130 -6.80 -1.60 15.44
C PRO A 130 -7.49 -2.41 16.54
N LYS A 131 -8.12 -1.73 17.50
CA LYS A 131 -8.94 -2.38 18.54
C LYS A 131 -10.38 -2.58 18.03
N ASN A 132 -10.99 -3.72 18.36
CA ASN A 132 -12.42 -3.97 18.18
C ASN A 132 -12.93 -3.76 16.73
N VAL A 133 -12.39 -4.52 15.78
CA VAL A 133 -12.98 -4.62 14.44
C VAL A 133 -14.08 -5.68 14.45
N PRO A 134 -15.35 -5.30 14.22
CA PRO A 134 -16.44 -6.27 14.19
C PRO A 134 -16.16 -7.31 13.11
N GLU A 135 -16.30 -8.58 13.45
CA GLU A 135 -16.42 -9.61 12.42
C GLU A 135 -17.72 -9.34 11.67
N THR A 136 -17.62 -9.26 10.35
CA THR A 136 -18.81 -9.17 9.51
C THR A 136 -18.74 -10.27 8.46
N PRO A 137 -19.87 -10.89 8.07
CA PRO A 137 -19.88 -11.91 7.02
C PRO A 137 -19.28 -11.41 5.71
N LEU A 138 -19.37 -10.10 5.46
CA LEU A 138 -18.81 -9.45 4.28
C LEU A 138 -17.28 -9.38 4.27
N LEU A 139 -16.61 -9.42 5.42
CA LEU A 139 -15.18 -9.15 5.56
C LEU A 139 -14.36 -10.35 6.06
N GLY A 140 -15.02 -11.46 6.41
CA GLY A 140 -14.36 -12.68 6.90
C GLY A 140 -13.90 -12.58 8.36
N THR A 141 -13.13 -13.58 8.79
CA THR A 141 -12.64 -13.72 10.17
C THR A 141 -11.67 -12.60 10.56
N ASN A 142 -11.46 -12.40 11.86
CA ASN A 142 -10.39 -11.55 12.38
C ASN A 142 -9.00 -12.22 12.40
N ASP A 143 -8.89 -13.49 11.97
CA ASP A 143 -7.59 -14.16 11.80
C ASP A 143 -6.88 -13.61 10.53
N ILE A 144 -6.09 -12.57 10.76
CA ILE A 144 -5.40 -11.80 9.75
C ILE A 144 -3.93 -12.18 9.84
N LYS A 145 -3.49 -12.89 8.82
CA LYS A 145 -2.10 -13.29 8.59
C LYS A 145 -1.56 -12.48 7.42
N PRO A 146 -0.24 -12.36 7.25
CA PRO A 146 0.33 -11.76 6.05
C PRO A 146 -0.28 -12.37 4.77
N ARG A 147 -0.86 -11.53 3.92
CA ARG A 147 -1.53 -11.93 2.66
C ARG A 147 -0.98 -11.23 1.44
N PHE A 148 -0.37 -10.06 1.63
CA PHE A 148 0.15 -9.25 0.56
C PHE A 148 1.57 -8.80 0.86
N ASN A 149 2.39 -8.70 -0.18
CA ASN A 149 3.46 -7.72 -0.21
C ASN A 149 2.86 -6.39 -0.62
N VAL A 150 3.33 -5.30 -0.02
CA VAL A 150 2.87 -3.94 -0.31
C VAL A 150 4.08 -3.13 -0.75
N ARG A 151 3.97 -2.46 -1.90
CA ARG A 151 5.02 -1.61 -2.46
C ARG A 151 4.47 -0.23 -2.75
N ASP A 152 5.17 0.80 -2.29
CA ASP A 152 4.83 2.18 -2.62
C ASP A 152 5.44 2.53 -3.98
N LEU A 153 4.58 2.64 -4.99
CA LEU A 153 5.02 2.90 -6.35
C LEU A 153 5.60 4.31 -6.52
N ILE A 154 5.26 5.24 -5.64
CA ILE A 154 5.79 6.59 -5.68
C ILE A 154 7.16 6.61 -5.01
N TYR A 155 7.26 6.09 -3.78
CA TYR A 155 8.52 6.11 -3.03
C TYR A 155 9.59 5.18 -3.62
N ASN A 156 9.23 3.93 -3.96
CA ASN A 156 10.21 2.88 -4.29
C ASN A 156 10.80 2.96 -5.71
N PHE A 157 10.24 3.80 -6.59
CA PHE A 157 10.68 3.95 -7.99
C PHE A 157 11.30 5.32 -8.30
N GLN A 158 11.53 6.15 -7.29
CA GLN A 158 12.26 7.40 -7.45
C GLN A 158 13.74 7.23 -7.10
N THR A 159 14.61 8.03 -7.73
CA THR A 159 16.04 8.09 -7.41
C THR A 159 16.45 9.54 -7.15
N PRO A 160 16.71 9.94 -5.89
CA PRO A 160 16.58 9.13 -4.67
C PRO A 160 15.11 8.80 -4.35
N ASN A 161 14.87 7.79 -3.51
CA ASN A 161 13.53 7.50 -3.01
C ASN A 161 12.99 8.73 -2.26
N LEU A 162 11.80 9.20 -2.62
CA LEU A 162 11.21 10.39 -2.03
C LEU A 162 9.68 10.27 -1.99
N HIS A 163 9.11 10.81 -0.92
CA HIS A 163 7.67 10.98 -0.76
C HIS A 163 7.20 12.30 -1.40
N PRO A 164 6.11 12.30 -2.17
CA PRO A 164 5.59 13.51 -2.78
C PRO A 164 5.00 14.40 -1.70
N VAL A 165 5.49 15.63 -1.60
CA VAL A 165 5.01 16.59 -0.60
C VAL A 165 3.86 17.38 -1.19
N THR A 166 2.68 17.23 -0.60
CA THR A 166 1.58 18.18 -0.79
C THR A 166 1.76 19.33 0.19
N THR A 167 1.71 20.56 -0.33
CA THR A 167 1.68 21.76 0.50
C THR A 167 0.25 22.26 0.62
N SER A 168 -0.25 22.41 1.84
CA SER A 168 -1.58 22.98 2.05
C SER A 168 -1.62 23.86 3.30
N ASN A 169 -2.44 24.90 3.24
CA ASN A 169 -2.82 25.70 4.40
C ASN A 169 -4.33 25.91 4.38
N PHE A 170 -4.96 25.82 5.55
CA PHE A 170 -6.31 26.33 5.71
C PHE A 170 -6.31 27.84 5.46
N ARG A 171 -7.27 28.32 4.67
CA ARG A 171 -7.38 29.75 4.31
C ARG A 171 -7.35 30.63 5.57
N GLY A 172 -6.47 31.62 5.60
CA GLY A 172 -6.46 32.68 6.61
C GLY A 172 -5.52 32.48 7.79
N THR A 173 -4.55 31.56 7.69
CA THR A 173 -3.47 31.46 8.68
C THR A 173 -2.19 32.13 8.15
N ASP A 174 -1.48 32.85 9.02
CA ASP A 174 -0.13 33.39 8.73
C ASP A 174 0.98 32.33 8.92
N LYS A 175 0.59 31.06 9.11
CA LYS A 175 1.53 29.96 9.35
C LYS A 175 2.19 29.49 8.05
N PRO A 176 3.42 28.95 8.10
CA PRO A 176 4.02 28.25 6.97
C PRO A 176 3.12 27.14 6.44
N PHE A 177 3.22 26.81 5.15
CA PHE A 177 2.48 25.70 4.56
C PHE A 177 2.83 24.38 5.26
N GLU A 178 1.81 23.62 5.65
CA GLU A 178 2.04 22.24 6.08
C GLU A 178 2.57 21.44 4.90
N GLN A 179 3.63 20.66 5.15
CA GLN A 179 4.27 19.78 4.17
C GLN A 179 3.97 18.34 4.57
N LYS A 180 3.09 17.68 3.83
CA LYS A 180 2.65 16.30 4.13
C LYS A 180 2.60 15.45 2.89
N CYS A 181 2.95 14.18 3.02
CA CYS A 181 2.71 13.17 1.99
C CYS A 181 1.52 12.31 2.42
N LEU A 182 0.34 12.54 1.84
CA LEU A 182 -0.89 11.85 2.25
C LEU A 182 -1.45 10.92 1.17
N ASP A 183 -1.05 11.16 -0.08
CA ASP A 183 -1.50 10.45 -1.27
C ASP A 183 -0.52 9.35 -1.65
N TYR A 184 -1.05 8.13 -1.79
CA TYR A 184 -0.24 6.96 -2.13
C TYR A 184 -0.83 6.18 -3.29
N ILE A 185 0.05 5.45 -3.97
CA ILE A 185 -0.33 4.39 -4.90
C ILE A 185 0.48 3.16 -4.52
N PHE A 186 -0.17 2.20 -3.88
CA PHE A 186 0.44 0.94 -3.50
C PHE A 186 0.13 -0.17 -4.51
N GLU A 187 1.14 -0.93 -4.89
CA GLU A 187 0.99 -2.24 -5.52
C GLU A 187 0.88 -3.30 -4.43
N LEU A 188 -0.13 -4.18 -4.55
CA LEU A 188 -0.29 -5.35 -3.71
C LEU A 188 -0.08 -6.60 -4.56
N THR A 189 0.88 -7.45 -4.16
CA THR A 189 1.05 -8.79 -4.73
C THR A 189 0.75 -9.84 -3.67
N PRO A 190 0.23 -11.03 -4.02
CA PRO A 190 0.05 -12.11 -3.06
C PRO A 190 1.36 -12.40 -2.32
N TYR A 191 1.25 -12.64 -1.02
CA TYR A 191 2.40 -13.02 -0.21
C TYR A 191 2.87 -14.43 -0.60
N ALA A 192 4.02 -14.51 -1.27
CA ALA A 192 4.79 -15.74 -1.37
C ALA A 192 5.92 -15.66 -0.33
N GLU A 193 6.09 -16.69 0.51
CA GLU A 193 7.20 -16.78 1.49
C GLU A 193 8.60 -16.77 0.84
N VAL A 194 8.69 -16.76 -0.51
CA VAL A 194 9.94 -16.83 -1.25
C VAL A 194 10.51 -15.42 -1.44
N CYS A 195 11.36 -15.04 -0.48
CA CYS A 195 12.50 -14.11 -0.57
C CYS A 195 12.54 -13.17 -1.80
N TYR A 196 12.03 -11.95 -1.62
CA TYR A 196 12.36 -10.83 -2.49
C TYR A 196 13.83 -10.43 -2.26
N ASN A 197 14.76 -10.91 -3.09
CA ASN A 197 16.18 -10.56 -3.00
C ASN A 197 16.47 -9.28 -3.81
N TYR A 198 16.66 -8.16 -3.13
CA TYR A 198 16.89 -6.84 -3.74
C TYR A 198 18.30 -6.68 -4.34
N VAL A 199 19.22 -7.63 -4.09
CA VAL A 199 20.63 -7.50 -4.45
C VAL A 199 20.88 -7.70 -5.95
N ASN A 200 19.98 -8.38 -6.68
CA ASN A 200 20.11 -8.59 -8.13
C ASN A 200 19.22 -7.59 -8.91
N ARG A 201 19.45 -6.30 -8.69
CA ARG A 201 18.69 -5.22 -9.35
C ARG A 201 19.16 -4.92 -10.77
N GLU A 202 20.31 -5.46 -11.17
CA GLU A 202 20.84 -5.41 -12.54
C GLU A 202 21.42 -6.80 -12.83
N ASP A 203 21.07 -7.37 -13.98
CA ASP A 203 21.64 -8.61 -14.54
C ASP A 203 21.43 -9.92 -13.76
N ASP A 204 20.25 -10.55 -13.84
CA ASP A 204 20.16 -11.94 -14.33
C ASP A 204 18.70 -12.41 -14.44
N CYS A 205 18.22 -12.62 -15.67
CA CYS A 205 17.04 -13.44 -15.95
C CYS A 205 17.45 -14.93 -16.10
N SER A 206 18.31 -15.42 -15.21
CA SER A 206 18.61 -16.84 -15.15
C SER A 206 18.78 -17.28 -13.69
N THR A 207 17.78 -17.98 -13.18
CA THR A 207 17.97 -18.87 -12.02
C THR A 207 17.21 -20.16 -12.27
N PRO A 208 17.81 -21.35 -12.06
CA PRO A 208 17.25 -22.60 -12.54
C PRO A 208 16.02 -23.01 -11.73
N VAL A 209 15.07 -23.65 -12.41
CA VAL A 209 13.91 -24.30 -11.80
C VAL A 209 14.40 -25.44 -10.90
N ASN A 210 14.09 -25.35 -9.60
CA ASN A 210 14.20 -26.48 -8.69
C ASN A 210 12.94 -27.35 -8.84
N ASN A 211 13.10 -28.58 -9.33
CA ASN A 211 12.00 -29.49 -9.68
C ASN A 211 11.44 -30.28 -8.48
N ASP A 212 11.89 -30.05 -7.25
CA ASP A 212 11.54 -30.94 -6.12
C ASP A 212 10.33 -30.51 -5.28
N MET A 213 9.47 -29.62 -5.79
CA MET A 213 8.17 -29.33 -5.18
C MET A 213 7.06 -29.29 -6.23
N GLN A 214 6.74 -30.43 -6.83
CA GLN A 214 5.47 -30.57 -7.55
C GLN A 214 4.37 -31.04 -6.58
N PRO A 215 3.20 -30.38 -6.56
CA PRO A 215 2.01 -30.95 -5.94
C PRO A 215 1.50 -32.13 -6.77
N ASP A 216 0.97 -33.14 -6.07
CA ASP A 216 0.34 -34.33 -6.63
C ASP A 216 -0.73 -33.95 -7.69
N THR A 217 -0.51 -34.36 -8.93
CA THR A 217 -1.33 -34.02 -10.11
C THR A 217 -2.45 -35.01 -10.39
N THR A 218 -2.85 -35.82 -9.41
CA THR A 218 -3.98 -36.72 -9.60
C THR A 218 -5.31 -35.98 -9.48
N ALA A 219 -5.79 -35.54 -10.67
CA ALA A 219 -7.12 -35.06 -11.02
C ALA A 219 -7.26 -33.54 -11.22
N VAL A 220 -7.02 -33.06 -12.45
CA VAL A 220 -7.98 -32.21 -13.18
C VAL A 220 -7.79 -32.46 -14.68
N GLU A 221 -8.90 -32.79 -15.35
CA GLU A 221 -9.04 -32.94 -16.80
C GLU A 221 -8.79 -31.61 -17.54
N ASP A 222 -8.10 -31.70 -18.68
CA ASP A 222 -7.99 -30.73 -19.78
C ASP A 222 -8.09 -29.23 -19.41
N THR A 223 -6.98 -28.66 -18.94
CA THR A 223 -6.79 -27.20 -18.93
C THR A 223 -6.12 -26.73 -20.21
N ASP A 224 -6.86 -25.92 -20.97
CA ASP A 224 -6.44 -25.00 -22.05
C ASP A 224 -4.96 -24.52 -21.90
N PRO A 225 -4.11 -24.66 -22.94
CA PRO A 225 -2.69 -24.25 -22.92
C PRO A 225 -2.43 -22.76 -22.61
N LEU A 226 -3.47 -21.94 -22.53
CA LEU A 226 -3.38 -20.50 -22.24
C LEU A 226 -3.44 -20.14 -20.74
N LEU A 227 -3.76 -21.09 -19.85
CA LEU A 227 -3.73 -20.90 -18.41
C LEU A 227 -2.46 -21.52 -17.82
N ASN A 228 -1.31 -20.99 -18.21
CA ASN A 228 -0.08 -21.29 -17.49
C ASN A 228 -0.14 -20.58 -16.13
N SER A 229 -0.33 -21.34 -15.05
CA SER A 229 -0.37 -20.87 -13.66
C SER A 229 0.91 -20.13 -13.24
N ASP A 230 1.98 -20.26 -14.03
CA ASP A 230 3.29 -19.70 -13.76
C ASP A 230 3.50 -18.28 -14.29
N LYS A 231 2.54 -17.71 -15.04
CA LYS A 231 2.62 -16.33 -15.52
C LYS A 231 2.07 -15.36 -14.48
N GLN A 232 2.90 -15.01 -13.50
CA GLN A 232 2.64 -13.87 -12.61
C GLN A 232 2.90 -12.55 -13.34
N TYR A 233 2.07 -11.54 -13.08
CA TYR A 233 2.34 -10.19 -13.59
C TYR A 233 3.51 -9.57 -12.83
N LYS A 234 4.21 -8.65 -13.48
CA LYS A 234 5.27 -7.88 -12.85
C LYS A 234 5.15 -6.40 -13.18
N VAL A 235 5.16 -5.54 -12.16
CA VAL A 235 5.44 -4.11 -12.35
C VAL A 235 6.93 -3.95 -12.65
N CYS A 236 7.24 -3.60 -13.89
CA CYS A 236 8.61 -3.49 -14.38
C CYS A 236 9.18 -2.07 -14.20
N ASN A 237 8.31 -1.06 -14.26
CA ASN A 237 8.69 0.33 -14.11
C ASN A 237 7.53 1.15 -13.53
N ALA A 238 7.86 2.18 -12.76
CA ALA A 238 6.94 3.25 -12.42
C ALA A 238 7.69 4.59 -12.51
N LYS A 239 7.03 5.60 -13.07
CA LYS A 239 7.57 6.94 -13.21
C LYS A 239 6.58 7.93 -12.62
N VAL A 240 7.08 8.84 -11.79
CA VAL A 240 6.29 9.93 -11.22
C VAL A 240 6.58 11.19 -12.02
N GLU A 241 5.53 11.80 -12.55
CA GLU A 241 5.63 12.94 -13.46
C GLU A 241 4.67 14.04 -13.01
N PRO A 242 5.09 15.31 -13.05
CA PRO A 242 4.17 16.44 -12.91
C PRO A 242 3.04 16.32 -13.94
N TYR A 243 1.82 16.56 -13.49
CA TYR A 243 0.61 16.54 -14.30
C TYR A 243 -0.02 17.93 -14.26
N GLU A 244 -0.21 18.55 -15.41
CA GLU A 244 -0.94 19.81 -15.51
C GLU A 244 -2.40 19.54 -15.85
N VAL A 245 -3.30 20.14 -15.08
CA VAL A 245 -4.74 20.09 -15.37
C VAL A 245 -5.07 21.25 -16.30
N ASP A 246 -5.48 20.95 -17.53
CA ASP A 246 -5.97 21.96 -18.47
C ASP A 246 -7.22 22.66 -17.92
N ASN A 247 -7.23 24.00 -17.90
CA ASN A 247 -8.32 24.84 -17.38
C ASN A 247 -8.75 24.50 -15.94
N PRO A 248 -7.90 24.72 -14.92
CA PRO A 248 -8.28 24.43 -13.55
C PRO A 248 -9.41 25.37 -13.10
N ASN A 249 -10.56 24.81 -12.75
CA ASN A 249 -11.65 25.55 -12.09
C ASN A 249 -11.35 25.90 -10.62
N PHE A 250 -10.10 25.71 -10.17
CA PHE A 250 -9.66 25.87 -8.78
C PHE A 250 -8.41 26.75 -8.72
N LYS A 251 -8.34 27.63 -7.72
CA LYS A 251 -7.26 28.62 -7.54
C LYS A 251 -5.97 28.05 -6.91
N TYR A 252 -6.02 26.82 -6.41
CA TYR A 252 -4.91 26.17 -5.71
C TYR A 252 -4.56 24.89 -6.44
N LEU A 253 -3.35 24.85 -7.00
CA LEU A 253 -2.74 23.64 -7.51
C LEU A 253 -2.16 22.92 -6.29
N SER A 254 -2.72 21.76 -5.95
CA SER A 254 -1.86 20.73 -5.36
C SER A 254 -0.82 20.40 -6.43
N ASP A 255 0.42 20.12 -6.06
CA ASP A 255 1.38 19.53 -7.00
C ASP A 255 0.75 18.22 -7.49
N HIS A 256 0.15 18.25 -8.68
CA HIS A 256 -0.54 17.11 -9.24
C HIS A 256 0.53 16.22 -9.83
N LEU A 257 0.75 15.07 -9.19
CA LEU A 257 1.67 14.07 -9.69
C LEU A 257 0.87 12.94 -10.32
N SER A 258 1.33 12.49 -11.47
CA SER A 258 0.87 11.27 -12.12
C SER A 258 1.89 10.16 -11.91
N VAL A 259 1.41 8.93 -11.78
CA VAL A 259 2.27 7.75 -11.77
C VAL A 259 1.93 6.93 -13.01
N THR A 260 2.90 6.81 -13.91
CA THR A 260 2.82 5.92 -15.06
C THR A 260 3.54 4.62 -14.72
N THR A 261 2.86 3.48 -14.83
CA THR A 261 3.45 2.17 -14.55
C THR A 261 3.32 1.21 -15.73
N THR A 262 4.35 0.39 -15.95
CA THR A 262 4.37 -0.66 -16.97
C THR A 262 4.25 -2.02 -16.30
N ILE A 263 3.27 -2.81 -16.74
CA ILE A 263 2.99 -4.16 -16.23
C ILE A 263 3.14 -5.15 -17.39
N GLU A 264 3.91 -6.22 -17.16
CA GLU A 264 4.09 -7.33 -18.11
C GLU A 264 3.29 -8.57 -17.69
#